data_AF-A0A848YCF3-F1
#
_entry.id   AF-A0A848YCF3-F1
#
_cell.length_a   1.000
_cell.length_b   1.000
_cell.length_c   1.000
_cell.angle_alpha   90.00
_cell.angle_beta   90.00
_cell.angle_gamma   90.00
#
_symmetry.space_group_name_H-M   'P 1'
#
loop_
_entity.id
_entity.type
_entity.pdbx_description
1 polymer ?
#
loop_
_entity_poly.entity_id
_entity_poly.type
_entity_poly.pdbx_seq_one_letter_code
_entity_poly.pdbx_strand_id
1 'polypeptide(L)'
;MNDPKVRLGVDIGGTFTDVVLENHGELTSVKVLTTNDAPERAILDGINQVCSDANVAASEISSIIHGTTLATNALIERSGAKTALITTKGFRDVIEMRTESRFEQYDLNLKLPDALIAREHRYVLDERIGASGQVLKQLDAAEIETLAKTIKAGGYESLAVGLIHSYLNPAHEIMVRD
;
A
#
# COMPACT_ATOMS: atom_id res chain seq x y z
N MET A 1 23.78 23.60 -17.50
CA MET A 1 24.93 23.35 -16.62
C MET A 1 24.55 22.15 -15.77
N ASN A 2 24.99 20.96 -16.18
CA ASN A 2 24.78 19.74 -15.41
C ASN A 2 25.84 19.73 -14.31
N ASP A 3 25.47 20.23 -13.14
CA ASP A 3 26.23 19.90 -11.94
C ASP A 3 26.18 18.37 -11.79
N PRO A 4 27.32 17.66 -11.69
CA PRO A 4 27.31 16.22 -11.55
C PRO A 4 26.75 15.88 -10.19
N LYS A 5 25.45 15.61 -10.18
CA LYS A 5 24.68 15.39 -8.97
C LYS A 5 25.15 14.12 -8.28
N VAL A 6 25.50 14.21 -6.99
CA VAL A 6 25.62 13.04 -6.14
C VAL A 6 24.23 12.45 -5.97
N ARG A 7 24.06 11.18 -6.31
CA ARG A 7 22.79 10.45 -6.28
C ARG A 7 22.93 9.18 -5.46
N LEU A 8 21.88 8.80 -4.75
CA LEU A 8 21.83 7.58 -3.97
C LEU A 8 20.68 6.69 -4.43
N GLY A 9 20.94 5.41 -4.63
CA GLY A 9 19.96 4.35 -4.76
C GLY A 9 19.98 3.46 -3.53
N VAL A 10 18.80 3.07 -3.03
CA VAL A 10 18.63 2.14 -1.92
C VAL A 10 17.64 1.08 -2.37
N ASP A 11 17.98 -0.20 -2.19
CA ASP A 11 17.05 -1.31 -2.38
C ASP A 11 16.99 -2.18 -1.13
N ILE A 12 15.81 -2.22 -0.49
CA ILE A 12 15.59 -3.06 0.69
C ILE A 12 15.05 -4.42 0.24
N GLY A 13 15.90 -5.44 0.38
CA GLY A 13 15.51 -6.85 0.32
C GLY A 13 15.09 -7.41 1.68
N GLY A 14 14.68 -8.67 1.72
CA GLY A 14 14.35 -9.36 2.98
C GLY A 14 15.55 -9.69 3.87
N THR A 15 16.74 -9.87 3.27
CA THR A 15 17.97 -10.22 4.01
C THR A 15 19.00 -9.10 4.02
N PHE A 16 19.12 -8.38 2.91
CA PHE A 16 20.09 -7.31 2.78
C PHE A 16 19.44 -6.06 2.21
N THR A 17 19.99 -4.91 2.60
CA THR A 17 19.75 -3.61 1.98
C THR A 17 20.99 -3.25 1.16
N ASP A 18 20.79 -3.05 -0.12
CA ASP A 18 21.84 -2.61 -1.05
C ASP A 18 21.76 -1.08 -1.18
N VAL A 19 22.88 -0.40 -0.98
CA VAL A 19 22.99 1.06 -1.10
C VAL A 19 24.07 1.38 -2.11
N VAL A 20 23.75 2.23 -3.09
CA VAL A 20 24.64 2.63 -4.18
C VAL A 20 24.69 4.14 -4.24
N LEU A 21 25.89 4.72 -4.12
CA LEU A 21 26.16 6.13 -4.31
C LEU A 21 26.81 6.32 -5.68
N GLU A 22 26.28 7.25 -6.46
CA GLU A 22 26.92 7.76 -7.66
C GLU A 22 27.45 9.17 -7.40
N ASN A 23 28.74 9.36 -7.63
CA ASN A 23 29.41 10.65 -7.53
C ASN A 23 30.18 10.91 -8.83
N HIS A 24 29.78 11.91 -9.62
CA HIS A 24 30.48 12.26 -10.87
C HIS A 24 30.69 11.09 -11.87
N GLY A 25 29.81 10.08 -11.85
CA GLY A 25 29.90 8.88 -12.70
C GLY A 25 30.67 7.72 -12.09
N GLU A 26 31.28 7.90 -10.91
CA GLU A 26 31.85 6.82 -10.11
C GLU A 26 30.77 6.22 -9.20
N LEU A 27 30.72 4.89 -9.12
CA LEU A 27 29.78 4.15 -8.29
C LEU A 27 30.50 3.54 -7.09
N THR A 28 30.01 3.82 -5.89
CA THR A 28 30.39 3.13 -4.66
C THR A 28 29.15 2.42 -4.12
N SER A 29 29.29 1.18 -3.65
CA SER A 29 28.17 0.43 -3.11
C SER A 29 28.54 -0.31 -1.83
N VAL A 30 27.54 -0.48 -0.99
CA VAL A 30 27.62 -1.26 0.24
C VAL A 30 26.40 -2.15 0.36
N LYS A 31 26.59 -3.27 1.05
CA LYS A 31 25.53 -4.24 1.34
C LYS A 31 25.51 -4.47 2.83
N VAL A 32 24.39 -4.13 3.45
CA VAL A 32 24.19 -4.27 4.90
C VAL A 32 23.03 -5.22 5.18
N LEU A 33 23.00 -5.82 6.37
CA LEU A 33 21.88 -6.69 6.75
C LEU A 33 20.60 -5.87 6.91
N THR A 34 19.48 -6.37 6.39
CA THR A 34 18.17 -5.75 6.59
C THR A 34 17.78 -5.87 8.06
N THR A 35 17.38 -4.76 8.67
CA THR A 35 16.79 -4.74 10.00
C THR A 35 15.27 -4.83 9.87
N ASN A 36 14.69 -6.04 9.90
CA ASN A 36 13.29 -6.26 9.52
C ASN A 36 12.27 -5.51 10.37
N ASP A 37 12.55 -5.27 11.65
CA ASP A 37 11.70 -4.52 12.58
C ASP A 37 11.87 -2.99 12.48
N ALA A 38 12.97 -2.53 11.88
CA ALA A 38 13.30 -1.13 11.69
C ALA A 38 14.14 -0.94 10.41
N PRO A 39 13.56 -1.15 9.21
CA PRO A 39 14.31 -1.17 7.94
C PRO A 39 15.09 0.12 7.67
N GLU A 40 14.60 1.25 8.18
CA GLU A 40 15.25 2.55 8.09
C GLU A 40 16.66 2.56 8.72
N ARG A 41 16.93 1.72 9.73
CA ARG A 41 18.27 1.62 10.34
C ARG A 41 19.29 1.09 9.36
N ALA A 42 18.94 0.03 8.62
CA ALA A 42 19.80 -0.52 7.59
C ALA A 42 20.08 0.50 6.47
N ILE A 43 19.09 1.33 6.11
CA ILE A 43 19.30 2.41 5.14
C ILE A 43 20.32 3.42 5.69
N LEU A 44 20.14 3.90 6.92
CA LEU A 44 21.02 4.92 7.52
C LEU A 44 22.45 4.40 7.69
N ASP A 45 22.61 3.16 8.12
CA ASP A 45 23.92 2.52 8.24
C ASP A 45 24.61 2.39 6.88
N GLY A 46 23.86 1.95 5.85
CA GLY A 46 24.36 1.87 4.48
C GLY A 46 24.72 3.23 3.88
N ILE A 47 23.93 4.28 4.14
CA ILE A 47 24.25 5.65 3.73
C ILE A 47 25.55 6.13 4.38
N ASN A 48 25.68 5.95 5.70
CA ASN A 48 26.88 6.36 6.42
C ASN A 48 28.13 5.65 5.89
N GLN A 49 28.04 4.34 5.67
CA GLN A 49 29.16 3.55 5.15
C GLN A 49 29.54 3.95 3.72
N VAL A 50 28.57 4.06 2.80
CA VAL A 50 28.87 4.39 1.40
C VAL A 50 29.41 5.81 1.24
N CYS A 51 28.92 6.77 2.04
CA CYS A 51 29.44 8.13 2.09
C CYS A 51 30.89 8.16 2.61
N SER A 52 31.19 7.40 3.66
CA SER A 52 32.55 7.26 4.18
C SER A 52 33.49 6.65 3.14
N ASP A 53 33.06 5.59 2.46
CA ASP A 53 33.88 4.88 1.46
C ASP A 53 34.13 5.73 0.20
N ALA A 54 33.15 6.56 -0.20
CA ALA A 54 33.27 7.48 -1.33
C ALA A 54 33.90 8.84 -0.96
N ASN A 55 34.16 9.08 0.32
CA ASN A 55 34.61 10.38 0.85
C ASN A 55 33.69 11.55 0.44
N VAL A 56 32.37 11.34 0.54
CA VAL A 56 31.32 12.31 0.21
C VAL A 56 30.49 12.61 1.45
N ALA A 57 30.23 13.89 1.75
CA ALA A 57 29.34 14.23 2.85
C ALA A 57 27.88 13.94 2.48
N ALA A 58 27.10 13.40 3.41
CA ALA A 58 25.68 13.09 3.17
C ALA A 58 24.86 14.33 2.73
N SER A 59 25.28 15.54 3.13
CA SER A 59 24.68 16.82 2.70
C SER A 59 24.84 17.12 1.21
N GLU A 60 25.75 16.45 0.51
CA GLU A 60 25.99 16.62 -0.92
C GLU A 60 25.04 15.76 -1.77
N ILE A 61 24.36 14.77 -1.15
CA ILE A 61 23.39 13.91 -1.83
C ILE A 61 22.18 14.76 -2.26
N SER A 62 22.01 14.87 -3.57
CA SER A 62 20.95 15.69 -4.17
C SER A 62 19.63 14.95 -4.40
N SER A 63 19.67 13.61 -4.42
CA SER A 63 18.49 12.77 -4.62
C SER A 63 18.70 11.37 -4.08
N ILE A 64 17.64 10.79 -3.52
CA ILE A 64 17.57 9.40 -3.09
C ILE A 64 16.45 8.69 -3.83
N ILE A 65 16.75 7.56 -4.46
CA ILE A 65 15.77 6.63 -5.03
C ILE A 65 15.69 5.43 -4.10
N HIS A 66 14.51 5.16 -3.57
CA HIS A 66 14.27 4.06 -2.64
C HIS A 66 13.36 3.00 -3.27
N GLY A 67 13.93 1.82 -3.51
CA GLY A 67 13.24 0.59 -3.84
C GLY A 67 13.10 -0.29 -2.60
N THR A 68 11.99 -1.02 -2.51
CA THR A 68 11.79 -1.99 -1.43
C THR A 68 10.90 -3.13 -1.88
N THR A 69 11.20 -4.32 -1.38
CA THR A 69 10.38 -5.53 -1.56
C THR A 69 9.44 -5.79 -0.38
N LEU A 70 9.53 -4.99 0.70
CA LEU A 70 8.77 -5.22 1.94
C LEU A 70 7.25 -5.21 1.72
N ALA A 71 6.74 -4.31 0.89
CA ALA A 71 5.31 -4.23 0.58
C ALA A 71 4.80 -5.49 -0.14
N THR A 72 5.58 -5.99 -1.10
CA THR A 72 5.24 -7.22 -1.85
C THR A 72 5.29 -8.44 -0.94
N ASN A 73 6.31 -8.55 -0.09
CA ASN A 73 6.43 -9.64 0.86
C ASN A 73 5.28 -9.61 1.88
N ALA A 74 4.90 -8.44 2.39
CA ALA A 74 3.76 -8.31 3.30
C ALA A 74 2.44 -8.78 2.67
N LEU A 75 2.26 -8.56 1.36
CA LEU A 75 1.10 -9.05 0.62
C LEU A 75 1.12 -10.58 0.45
N ILE A 76 2.28 -11.15 0.12
CA ILE A 76 2.45 -12.60 -0.06
C ILE A 76 2.27 -13.34 1.27
N GLU A 77 2.89 -12.84 2.34
CA GLU A 77 2.88 -13.43 3.68
C GLU A 77 1.60 -13.11 4.47
N ARG A 78 0.77 -12.19 3.97
CA ARG A 78 -0.43 -11.69 4.64
C ARG A 78 -0.15 -11.13 6.04
N SER A 79 1.00 -10.48 6.21
CA SER A 79 1.44 -9.87 7.47
C SER A 79 1.03 -8.41 7.61
N GLY A 80 0.13 -7.92 6.74
CA GLY A 80 -0.41 -6.56 6.81
C GLY A 80 -1.43 -6.36 7.95
N ALA A 81 -1.83 -5.10 8.13
CA ALA A 81 -2.79 -4.69 9.14
C ALA A 81 -4.15 -5.40 9.00
N LYS A 82 -4.78 -5.75 10.12
CA LYS A 82 -6.15 -6.27 10.14
C LYS A 82 -7.12 -5.21 9.63
N THR A 83 -7.52 -5.36 8.37
CA THR A 83 -8.27 -4.36 7.62
C THR A 83 -9.76 -4.70 7.52
N ALA A 84 -10.64 -3.72 7.72
CA ALA A 84 -12.03 -3.80 7.29
C ALA A 84 -12.24 -3.03 5.98
N LEU A 85 -13.16 -3.52 5.14
CA LEU A 85 -13.62 -2.82 3.94
C LEU A 85 -15.02 -2.27 4.14
N ILE A 86 -15.25 -1.04 3.70
CA ILE A 86 -16.58 -0.42 3.57
C ILE A 86 -16.84 -0.18 2.09
N THR A 87 -17.96 -0.70 1.57
CA THR A 87 -18.34 -0.54 0.16
C THR A 87 -19.84 -0.27 -0.01
N THR A 88 -20.29 -0.03 -1.24
CA THR A 88 -21.70 0.17 -1.56
C THR A 88 -22.51 -1.10 -1.33
N LYS A 89 -23.71 -1.00 -0.75
CA LYS A 89 -24.64 -2.12 -0.60
C LYS A 89 -24.92 -2.78 -1.95
N GLY A 90 -24.86 -4.11 -1.96
CA GLY A 90 -24.92 -4.93 -3.18
C GLY A 90 -23.55 -5.22 -3.83
N PHE A 91 -22.46 -4.57 -3.38
CA PHE A 91 -21.11 -4.74 -3.93
C PHE A 91 -20.12 -5.37 -2.95
N ARG A 92 -20.61 -5.87 -1.80
CA ARG A 92 -19.80 -6.53 -0.75
C ARG A 92 -18.90 -7.65 -1.29
N ASP A 93 -19.43 -8.42 -2.23
CA ASP A 93 -18.82 -9.67 -2.69
C ASP A 93 -17.94 -9.48 -3.94
N VAL A 94 -17.72 -8.25 -4.40
CA VAL A 94 -16.86 -7.94 -5.56
C VAL A 94 -15.43 -8.48 -5.38
N ILE A 95 -14.87 -8.38 -4.17
CA ILE A 95 -13.53 -8.94 -3.88
C ILE A 95 -13.52 -10.47 -3.99
N GLU A 96 -14.63 -11.13 -3.68
CA GLU A 96 -14.74 -12.59 -3.79
C GLU A 96 -14.85 -13.00 -5.26
N MET A 97 -15.75 -12.34 -5.98
CA MET A 97 -16.07 -12.61 -7.37
C MET A 97 -14.87 -12.35 -8.29
N ARG A 98 -14.06 -11.33 -7.97
CA ARG A 98 -12.92 -10.87 -8.76
C ARG A 98 -13.33 -10.46 -10.18
N THR A 99 -12.35 -10.04 -10.96
CA THR A 99 -12.46 -10.09 -12.41
C THR A 99 -12.25 -11.54 -12.84
N GLU A 100 -13.01 -12.03 -13.83
CA GLU A 100 -12.94 -13.40 -14.36
C GLU A 100 -11.59 -13.75 -15.05
N SER A 101 -10.52 -13.02 -14.72
CA SER A 101 -9.16 -13.26 -15.15
C SER A 101 -8.64 -14.57 -14.54
N ARG A 102 -8.74 -15.66 -15.30
CA ARG A 102 -8.17 -16.96 -14.93
C ARG A 102 -6.75 -17.07 -15.48
N PHE A 103 -5.79 -17.33 -14.59
CA PHE A 103 -4.42 -17.62 -15.00
C PHE A 103 -4.33 -18.95 -15.76
N GLU A 104 -4.99 -20.00 -15.25
CA GLU A 104 -5.14 -21.29 -15.92
C GLU A 104 -6.55 -21.44 -16.48
N GLN A 105 -6.75 -21.00 -17.73
CA GLN A 105 -8.08 -20.92 -18.35
C GLN A 105 -8.76 -22.28 -18.53
N TYR A 106 -7.99 -23.37 -18.59
CA TYR A 106 -8.48 -24.72 -18.87
C TYR A 106 -8.60 -25.62 -17.64
N ASP A 107 -8.15 -25.17 -16.47
CA ASP A 107 -8.37 -25.91 -15.22
C ASP A 107 -9.76 -25.59 -14.66
N LEU A 108 -10.68 -26.54 -14.79
CA LEU A 108 -12.03 -26.43 -14.24
C LEU A 108 -12.06 -26.56 -12.72
N ASN A 109 -11.03 -27.13 -12.10
CA ASN A 109 -10.90 -27.34 -10.66
C ASN A 109 -10.03 -26.29 -9.99
N LEU A 110 -9.69 -25.20 -10.69
CA LEU A 110 -8.82 -24.15 -10.20
C LEU A 110 -9.30 -23.64 -8.83
N LYS A 111 -8.46 -23.82 -7.82
CA LYS A 111 -8.69 -23.22 -6.50
C LYS A 111 -8.07 -21.84 -6.47
N LEU A 112 -8.92 -20.82 -6.38
CA LEU A 112 -8.49 -19.44 -6.23
C LEU A 112 -7.89 -19.20 -4.83
N PRO A 113 -6.83 -18.36 -4.69
CA PRO A 113 -6.31 -17.96 -3.39
C PRO A 113 -7.39 -17.26 -2.57
N ASP A 114 -7.40 -17.36 -1.25
CA ASP A 114 -8.40 -16.67 -0.42
C ASP A 114 -8.39 -15.15 -0.65
N ALA A 115 -9.52 -14.47 -0.44
CA ALA A 115 -9.55 -13.02 -0.53
C ALA A 115 -8.64 -12.35 0.51
N LEU A 116 -8.12 -11.15 0.22
CA LEU A 116 -7.29 -10.39 1.16
C LEU A 116 -8.06 -9.97 2.42
N ILE A 117 -9.34 -9.62 2.26
CA ILE A 117 -10.24 -9.26 3.35
C ILE A 117 -11.33 -10.32 3.41
N ALA A 118 -11.48 -11.02 4.53
CA ALA A 118 -12.55 -12.02 4.72
C ALA A 118 -13.93 -11.37 4.61
N ARG A 119 -14.94 -12.13 4.19
CA ARG A 119 -16.27 -11.58 3.86
C ARG A 119 -16.95 -10.91 5.06
N GLU A 120 -16.77 -11.46 6.26
CA GLU A 120 -17.25 -10.92 7.54
C GLU A 120 -16.63 -9.57 7.91
N HIS A 121 -15.47 -9.22 7.32
CA HIS A 121 -14.80 -7.94 7.51
C HIS A 121 -15.15 -6.91 6.40
N ARG A 122 -16.12 -7.23 5.54
CA ARG A 122 -16.61 -6.37 4.47
C ARG A 122 -18.00 -5.84 4.82
N TYR A 123 -18.04 -4.58 5.17
CA TYR A 123 -19.25 -3.85 5.52
C TYR A 123 -19.80 -3.08 4.33
N VAL A 124 -21.07 -2.71 4.43
CA VAL A 124 -21.74 -1.94 3.38
C VAL A 124 -22.48 -0.76 3.96
N LEU A 125 -22.59 0.28 3.16
CA LEU A 125 -23.48 1.42 3.38
C LEU A 125 -24.54 1.44 2.29
N ASP A 126 -25.76 1.84 2.62
CA ASP A 126 -26.88 1.90 1.69
C ASP A 126 -26.95 3.24 0.98
N GLU A 127 -25.92 3.53 0.18
CA GLU A 127 -25.80 4.71 -0.66
C GLU A 127 -25.82 4.35 -2.16
N ARG A 128 -25.80 5.35 -3.04
CA ARG A 128 -25.45 5.13 -4.43
C ARG A 128 -25.06 6.42 -5.14
N ILE A 129 -23.91 6.39 -5.79
CA ILE A 129 -23.53 7.36 -6.83
C ILE A 129 -23.73 6.68 -8.20
N GLY A 130 -24.26 7.44 -9.15
CA GLY A 130 -24.49 6.99 -10.53
C GLY A 130 -23.23 7.13 -11.39
N ALA A 131 -23.24 6.51 -12.57
CA ALA A 131 -22.09 6.55 -13.49
C ALA A 131 -21.79 7.95 -14.07
N SER A 132 -22.71 8.92 -13.90
CA SER A 132 -22.47 10.34 -14.23
C SER A 132 -22.15 11.20 -13.00
N GLY A 133 -21.87 10.59 -11.84
CA GLY A 133 -21.49 11.30 -10.61
C GLY A 133 -22.65 11.88 -9.79
N GLN A 134 -23.88 11.74 -10.27
CA GLN A 134 -25.09 12.14 -9.54
C GLN A 134 -25.34 11.22 -8.35
N VAL A 135 -25.86 11.78 -7.26
CA VAL A 135 -26.31 10.99 -6.12
C VAL A 135 -27.65 10.35 -6.45
N LEU A 136 -27.67 9.02 -6.58
CA LEU A 136 -28.90 8.24 -6.80
C LEU A 136 -29.56 7.87 -5.47
N LYS A 137 -28.76 7.67 -4.43
CA LYS A 137 -29.21 7.44 -3.06
C LYS A 137 -28.25 8.11 -2.09
N GLN A 138 -28.80 8.99 -1.25
CA GLN A 138 -28.06 9.73 -0.24
C GLN A 138 -27.51 8.78 0.81
N LEU A 139 -26.31 9.10 1.30
CA LEU A 139 -25.73 8.41 2.45
C LEU A 139 -26.34 8.95 3.75
N ASP A 140 -26.75 8.04 4.64
CA ASP A 140 -27.30 8.37 5.95
C ASP A 140 -26.20 8.43 7.02
N ALA A 141 -26.06 9.59 7.68
CA ALA A 141 -25.10 9.79 8.76
C ALA A 141 -25.32 8.81 9.93
N ALA A 142 -26.56 8.44 10.24
CA ALA A 142 -26.86 7.49 11.31
C ALA A 142 -26.37 6.07 10.97
N GLU A 143 -26.36 5.71 9.69
CA GLU A 143 -25.81 4.43 9.21
C GLU A 143 -24.28 4.41 9.40
N ILE A 144 -23.60 5.51 9.05
CA ILE A 144 -22.15 5.68 9.27
C ILE A 144 -21.81 5.51 10.75
N GLU A 145 -22.50 6.21 11.65
CA GLU A 145 -22.25 6.13 13.10
C GLU A 145 -22.44 4.71 13.65
N THR A 146 -23.48 4.02 13.18
CA THR A 146 -23.77 2.64 13.58
C THR A 146 -22.68 1.69 13.09
N LEU A 147 -22.24 1.86 11.86
CA LEU A 147 -21.16 1.07 11.28
C LEU A 147 -19.84 1.33 12.00
N ALA A 148 -19.51 2.59 12.29
CA ALA A 148 -18.29 2.97 13.01
C ALA A 148 -18.20 2.30 14.39
N LYS A 149 -19.32 2.22 15.14
CA LYS A 149 -19.38 1.49 16.42
C LYS A 149 -19.09 -0.01 16.24
N THR A 150 -19.66 -0.62 15.20
CA THR A 150 -19.44 -2.04 14.88
C THR A 150 -17.98 -2.32 14.52
N ILE A 151 -17.40 -1.49 13.66
CA ILE A 151 -16.00 -1.58 13.25
C ILE A 151 -15.07 -1.38 14.45
N LYS A 152 -15.32 -0.39 15.30
CA LYS A 152 -14.54 -0.14 16.51
C LYS A 152 -14.51 -1.36 17.44
N ALA A 153 -15.63 -2.08 17.56
CA ALA A 153 -15.70 -3.31 18.34
C ALA A 153 -14.96 -4.50 17.68
N GLY A 154 -14.74 -4.46 16.36
CA GLY A 154 -14.06 -5.51 15.60
C GLY A 154 -12.54 -5.53 15.71
N GLY A 155 -11.94 -4.52 16.36
CA GLY A 155 -10.49 -4.45 16.60
C GLY A 155 -9.67 -4.39 15.30
N TYR A 156 -10.16 -3.67 14.29
CA TYR A 156 -9.42 -3.43 13.05
C TYR A 156 -8.34 -2.37 13.26
N GLU A 157 -7.21 -2.54 12.59
CA GLU A 157 -6.05 -1.63 12.61
C GLU A 157 -6.11 -0.62 11.46
N SER A 158 -6.87 -0.93 10.41
CA SER A 158 -7.03 -0.10 9.23
C SER A 158 -8.42 -0.25 8.62
N LEU A 159 -8.87 0.79 7.92
CA LEU A 159 -10.13 0.82 7.18
C LEU A 159 -9.87 1.19 5.72
N ALA A 160 -10.45 0.42 4.81
CA ALA A 160 -10.54 0.75 3.39
C ALA A 160 -11.97 1.18 3.09
N VAL A 161 -12.14 2.33 2.45
CA VAL A 161 -13.44 2.81 1.95
C VAL A 161 -13.37 2.80 0.43
N GLY A 162 -14.30 2.09 -0.20
CA GLY A 162 -14.38 1.97 -1.66
C GLY A 162 -15.84 1.92 -2.10
N LEU A 163 -16.43 3.09 -2.30
CA LEU A 163 -17.81 3.27 -2.76
C LEU A 163 -17.85 3.35 -4.29
N ILE A 164 -18.91 2.80 -4.88
CA ILE A 164 -19.03 2.75 -6.34
C ILE A 164 -19.13 4.17 -6.91
N HIS A 165 -18.29 4.45 -7.93
CA HIS A 165 -18.16 5.75 -8.60
C HIS A 165 -17.61 6.90 -7.75
N SER A 166 -16.92 6.61 -6.63
CA SER A 166 -16.25 7.65 -5.82
C SER A 166 -15.19 8.46 -6.58
N TYR A 167 -14.55 7.86 -7.58
CA TYR A 167 -13.61 8.54 -8.48
C TYR A 167 -14.24 9.69 -9.28
N LEU A 168 -15.56 9.70 -9.49
CA LEU A 168 -16.30 10.80 -10.13
C LEU A 168 -16.85 11.79 -9.10
N ASN A 169 -17.33 11.27 -7.97
CA ASN A 169 -17.88 12.08 -6.90
C ASN A 169 -17.49 11.46 -5.53
N PRO A 170 -16.48 12.02 -4.84
CA PRO A 170 -15.95 11.45 -3.61
C PRO A 170 -16.76 11.85 -2.37
N ALA A 171 -17.87 12.58 -2.51
CA ALA A 171 -18.56 13.20 -1.38
C ALA A 171 -18.93 12.19 -0.27
N HIS A 172 -19.47 11.03 -0.65
CA HIS A 172 -19.82 9.99 0.33
C HIS A 172 -18.59 9.36 0.99
N GLU A 173 -17.48 9.12 0.27
CA GLU A 173 -16.27 8.58 0.89
C GLU A 173 -15.65 9.57 1.88
N ILE A 174 -15.67 10.87 1.54
CA ILE A 174 -15.23 11.93 2.45
C ILE A 174 -16.10 11.94 3.71
N MET A 175 -17.43 11.84 3.57
CA MET A 175 -18.35 11.76 4.72
C MET A 175 -18.13 10.52 5.60
N VAL A 176 -17.68 9.39 5.04
CA VAL A 176 -17.37 8.18 5.82
C VAL A 176 -16.03 8.30 6.54
N ARG A 177 -15.08 9.04 5.94
CA ARG A 177 -13.74 9.27 6.52
C ARG A 177 -13.80 10.21 7.72
N ASP A 178 -14.59 11.27 7.60
CA ASP A 178 -14.72 12.35 8.61
C ASP A 178 -15.53 11.91 9.83
#